data_AF-A0A945GL82-F1
#
_entry.id   AF-A0A945GL82-F1
#
_cell.length_a   1.000
_cell.length_b   1.000
_cell.length_c   1.000
_cell.angle_alpha   90.00
_cell.angle_beta   90.00
_cell.angle_gamma   90.00
#
_symmetry.space_group_name_H-M   'P 1'
#
loop_
_entity.id
_entity.type
_entity.pdbx_description
1 polymer ?
#
loop_
_entity_poly.entity_id
_entity_poly.type
_entity_poly.pdbx_seq_one_letter_code
_entity_poly.pdbx_strand_id
1 'polypeptide(L)'
;MVVDNLWVPDIWKVSLTTSEKFGHQVESDAHGPGIGQAILRSFFVDALAGIGYSGGNKERRPMKAWICVFGLLSVIPVWATHDVDFNFDGKIDLADLFLFADVFGHPVNENNEFFDLNGDGAINFPDFYLFADQYHKELIVDLPGGAKMEFVWIEPGTFMMGSPSVPRFSTREGPQHEVTISRGFYLGKYEITQGEWESVMGTTPWSGQKAAPFLSQGTFQANASHPAAYISWYDMQEFVGELNAASGEEIFRLPTEAEWEYACFAGTTTRWSFGDDENQLEDYAWYFENVWYSGNQGSQPVGTKWPNPWGIFDMYGNVAEWCQDWFGDYSSGAQVDPTGPVTGTDRVIRGGHFFVSWEDLATVYRYHKTPDFRYNSTGARLLRTE
;
A
#
# COMPACT_ATOMS: atom_id res chain seq x y z
N MET A 1 -51.83 -27.16 14.94
CA MET A 1 -51.83 -25.70 14.74
C MET A 1 -51.86 -25.08 16.13
N VAL A 2 -50.98 -24.10 16.36
CA VAL A 2 -50.73 -23.37 17.61
C VAL A 2 -49.92 -24.16 18.66
N VAL A 3 -48.73 -23.63 18.94
CA VAL A 3 -47.85 -24.02 20.04
C VAL A 3 -48.17 -23.13 21.23
N ASP A 4 -48.27 -23.79 22.38
CA ASP A 4 -48.68 -23.28 23.67
C ASP A 4 -47.56 -22.60 24.47
N ASN A 5 -47.99 -21.62 25.27
CA ASN A 5 -47.59 -21.29 26.65
C ASN A 5 -46.26 -20.56 26.95
N LEU A 6 -46.46 -19.27 27.29
CA LEU A 6 -45.69 -18.45 28.23
C LEU A 6 -45.95 -18.89 29.69
N TRP A 7 -44.89 -19.06 30.51
CA TRP A 7 -44.75 -18.46 31.85
C TRP A 7 -43.30 -18.58 32.40
N VAL A 8 -42.89 -17.57 33.19
CA VAL A 8 -41.55 -17.17 33.73
C VAL A 8 -41.55 -17.50 35.25
N PRO A 9 -40.47 -17.78 36.05
CA PRO A 9 -39.23 -16.97 36.24
C PRO A 9 -37.92 -17.67 36.73
N ASP A 10 -36.77 -16.98 36.67
CA ASP A 10 -35.97 -16.57 37.86
C ASP A 10 -34.60 -15.93 37.53
N ILE A 11 -34.25 -14.97 38.38
CA ILE A 11 -33.07 -14.10 38.40
C ILE A 11 -31.82 -14.86 38.88
N TRP A 12 -30.67 -14.68 38.21
CA TRP A 12 -29.36 -14.69 38.87
C TRP A 12 -28.46 -13.57 38.33
N LYS A 13 -28.17 -12.60 39.21
CA LYS A 13 -27.01 -11.69 39.08
C LYS A 13 -25.76 -12.49 39.43
N VAL A 14 -24.72 -12.41 38.61
CA VAL A 14 -23.36 -12.80 39.02
C VAL A 14 -22.47 -11.57 38.94
N SER A 15 -22.08 -11.10 40.12
CA SER A 15 -20.99 -10.16 40.36
C SER A 15 -19.68 -10.94 40.45
N LEU A 16 -18.64 -10.51 39.73
CA LEU A 16 -17.27 -11.00 39.96
C LEU A 16 -16.52 -10.02 40.85
N THR A 17 -16.27 -10.46 42.08
CA THR A 17 -15.35 -9.88 43.06
C THR A 17 -13.92 -10.34 42.79
N THR A 18 -12.99 -9.40 42.89
CA THR A 18 -11.54 -9.60 42.96
C THR A 18 -11.14 -10.53 44.11
N SER A 19 -10.25 -11.50 43.86
CA SER A 19 -9.49 -12.16 44.92
C SER A 19 -8.03 -12.36 44.51
N GLU A 20 -7.14 -11.78 45.32
CA GLU A 20 -5.70 -11.97 45.33
C GLU A 20 -5.29 -13.43 45.60
N LYS A 21 -4.22 -13.89 44.94
CA LYS A 21 -2.98 -14.43 45.53
C LYS A 21 -2.29 -15.38 44.54
N PHE A 22 -1.11 -15.00 44.06
CA PHE A 22 0.13 -15.74 44.26
C PHE A 22 1.29 -14.75 44.19
N GLY A 23 2.03 -14.65 45.28
CA GLY A 23 3.23 -13.83 45.36
C GLY A 23 4.43 -14.58 44.79
N HIS A 24 5.23 -13.88 43.98
CA HIS A 24 6.66 -14.09 43.89
C HIS A 24 7.31 -12.70 43.72
N GLN A 25 8.17 -12.35 44.68
CA GLN A 25 9.14 -11.27 44.51
C GLN A 25 10.17 -11.70 43.46
N VAL A 26 10.42 -10.83 42.50
CA VAL A 26 11.72 -10.74 41.83
C VAL A 26 12.16 -9.28 42.01
N GLU A 27 13.04 -9.05 42.98
CA GLU A 27 13.89 -7.85 43.00
C GLU A 27 15.03 -8.09 42.00
N SER A 28 15.20 -7.17 41.06
CA SER A 28 16.53 -6.92 40.48
C SER A 28 16.73 -5.42 40.32
N ASP A 29 17.56 -4.86 41.18
CA ASP A 29 18.16 -3.54 41.01
C ASP A 29 19.06 -3.53 39.76
N ALA A 30 18.67 -2.75 38.75
CA ALA A 30 19.57 -2.29 37.69
C ALA A 30 19.11 -0.93 37.17
N HIS A 31 19.93 0.09 37.39
CA HIS A 31 19.77 1.42 36.82
C HIS A 31 20.01 1.40 35.29
N GLY A 32 19.05 1.88 34.50
CA GLY A 32 19.22 2.21 33.07
C GLY A 32 17.91 2.10 32.25
N PRO A 33 17.62 3.00 31.29
CA PRO A 33 16.37 2.98 30.54
C PRO A 33 16.44 1.93 29.43
N GLY A 34 15.63 0.88 29.52
CA GLY A 34 15.52 -0.09 28.44
C GLY A 34 15.12 -1.49 28.88
N ILE A 35 13.90 -1.68 29.39
CA ILE A 35 13.26 -3.01 29.51
C ILE A 35 11.75 -2.84 29.29
N GLY A 36 11.36 -2.49 28.06
CA GLY A 36 9.96 -2.45 27.60
C GLY A 36 9.64 -3.44 26.47
N GLN A 37 10.66 -4.04 25.84
CA GLN A 37 10.47 -4.91 24.66
C GLN A 37 10.78 -6.40 24.89
N ALA A 38 11.18 -6.81 26.10
CA ALA A 38 11.60 -8.19 26.36
C ALA A 38 10.54 -9.09 27.03
N ILE A 39 9.40 -8.54 27.49
CA ILE A 39 8.37 -9.32 28.21
C ILE A 39 7.27 -9.85 27.26
N LEU A 40 7.15 -9.33 26.04
CA LEU A 40 6.13 -9.78 25.06
C LEU A 40 6.48 -11.07 24.31
N ARG A 41 7.70 -11.62 24.44
CA ARG A 41 8.09 -12.88 23.77
C ARG A 41 7.92 -14.16 24.59
N SER A 42 7.57 -14.09 25.89
CA SER A 42 7.38 -15.31 26.70
C SER A 42 5.92 -15.75 26.88
N PHE A 43 4.93 -14.97 26.44
CA PHE A 43 3.51 -15.39 26.53
C PHE A 43 3.02 -16.20 25.32
N PHE A 44 3.77 -16.25 24.23
CA PHE A 44 3.34 -16.89 22.99
C PHE A 44 3.81 -18.35 22.79
N VAL A 45 4.63 -18.90 23.69
CA VAL A 45 5.10 -20.30 23.58
C VAL A 45 4.33 -21.27 24.50
N ASP A 46 3.75 -20.81 25.60
CA ASP A 46 3.00 -21.70 26.52
C ASP A 46 1.49 -21.81 26.20
N ALA A 47 0.91 -20.93 25.38
CA ALA A 47 -0.47 -21.04 24.94
C ALA A 47 -0.73 -22.15 23.89
N LEU A 48 0.33 -22.71 23.29
CA LEU A 48 0.25 -23.82 22.32
C LEU A 48 0.70 -25.18 22.88
N ALA A 49 1.20 -25.24 24.13
CA ALA A 49 1.58 -26.49 24.80
C ALA A 49 0.51 -27.05 25.76
N GLY A 50 -0.63 -26.36 25.93
CA GLY A 50 -1.66 -26.70 26.91
C GLY A 50 -2.81 -27.62 26.45
N ILE A 51 -2.87 -28.04 25.19
CA ILE A 51 -3.95 -28.95 24.72
C ILE A 51 -3.48 -30.41 24.87
N GLY A 52 -3.29 -30.80 26.13
CA GLY A 52 -3.10 -32.18 26.54
C GLY A 52 -4.41 -32.95 26.49
N TYR A 53 -4.39 -34.07 25.77
CA TYR A 53 -5.43 -35.11 25.70
C TYR A 53 -6.04 -35.47 27.07
N SER A 54 -7.37 -35.56 27.13
CA SER A 54 -8.06 -36.54 28.00
C SER A 54 -9.31 -37.07 27.28
N GLY A 55 -9.44 -38.39 27.20
CA GLY A 55 -10.27 -39.10 26.22
C GLY A 55 -11.73 -39.38 26.59
N GLY A 56 -12.44 -39.95 25.61
CA GLY A 56 -13.79 -40.51 25.76
C GLY A 56 -14.46 -40.79 24.42
N ASN A 57 -14.49 -42.07 24.01
CA ASN A 57 -15.06 -42.62 22.77
C ASN A 57 -16.48 -42.11 22.38
N LYS A 58 -16.64 -41.56 21.16
CA LYS A 58 -17.41 -42.13 20.02
C LYS A 58 -17.65 -41.09 18.90
N GLU A 59 -17.52 -41.59 17.66
CA GLU A 59 -17.82 -40.98 16.35
C GLU A 59 -16.98 -39.79 15.87
N ARG A 60 -16.01 -40.12 15.01
CA ARG A 60 -15.35 -39.17 14.10
C ARG A 60 -16.33 -38.72 13.01
N ARG A 61 -16.55 -37.42 12.88
CA ARG A 61 -16.93 -36.76 11.61
C ARG A 61 -16.01 -35.56 11.40
N PRO A 62 -15.41 -35.38 10.21
CA PRO A 62 -14.55 -34.22 9.94
C PRO A 62 -15.44 -33.01 9.66
N MET A 63 -15.36 -31.97 10.49
CA MET A 63 -15.93 -30.66 10.13
C MET A 63 -14.81 -29.77 9.60
N LYS A 64 -14.85 -29.58 8.27
CA LYS A 64 -14.17 -28.51 7.55
C LYS A 64 -14.67 -27.17 8.09
N ALA A 65 -13.78 -26.22 8.36
CA ALA A 65 -14.14 -24.82 8.51
C ALA A 65 -13.31 -23.98 7.53
N TRP A 66 -13.97 -23.64 6.42
CA TRP A 66 -13.62 -22.56 5.50
C TRP A 66 -14.26 -21.29 6.02
N ILE A 67 -13.57 -20.15 6.03
CA ILE A 67 -14.21 -18.83 5.88
C ILE A 67 -13.33 -17.98 4.94
N CYS A 68 -13.77 -17.91 3.68
CA CYS A 68 -13.54 -16.80 2.76
C CYS A 68 -14.89 -16.10 2.60
N VAL A 69 -14.99 -14.78 2.83
CA VAL A 69 -15.83 -13.78 2.12
C VAL A 69 -15.40 -12.40 2.69
N PHE A 70 -15.07 -11.32 1.98
CA PHE A 70 -15.69 -10.73 0.77
C PHE A 70 -14.70 -9.93 -0.08
N GLY A 71 -14.81 -10.12 -1.41
CA GLY A 71 -14.65 -9.08 -2.42
C GLY A 71 -16.00 -8.90 -3.12
N LEU A 72 -16.22 -7.69 -3.67
CA LEU A 72 -17.36 -7.22 -4.48
C LEU A 72 -18.71 -7.07 -3.75
N LEU A 73 -19.06 -5.83 -3.41
CA LEU A 73 -20.28 -5.14 -3.86
C LEU A 73 -20.34 -3.74 -3.26
N SER A 74 -20.40 -2.75 -4.15
CA SER A 74 -21.23 -1.58 -3.98
C SER A 74 -22.59 -1.98 -3.38
N VAL A 75 -22.85 -1.44 -2.19
CA VAL A 75 -24.14 -1.20 -1.49
C VAL A 75 -23.81 -1.30 -0.01
N ILE A 76 -23.89 -0.17 0.67
CA ILE A 76 -23.96 -0.10 2.13
C ILE A 76 -25.16 -0.98 2.56
N PRO A 77 -24.93 -1.98 3.42
CA PRO A 77 -25.62 -1.94 4.69
C PRO A 77 -24.61 -2.02 5.83
N VAL A 78 -24.45 -0.89 6.50
CA VAL A 78 -24.05 -0.71 7.90
C VAL A 78 -24.41 -1.96 8.71
N TRP A 79 -23.43 -2.73 9.18
CA TRP A 79 -23.39 -3.44 10.48
C TRP A 79 -21.94 -3.94 10.75
N ALA A 80 -20.96 -3.04 10.76
CA ALA A 80 -19.67 -3.30 11.39
C ALA A 80 -19.73 -2.72 12.81
N THR A 81 -20.28 -3.48 13.76
CA THR A 81 -20.33 -3.12 15.19
C THR A 81 -19.11 -3.64 15.95
N HIS A 82 -17.93 -3.61 15.34
CA HIS A 82 -16.70 -3.99 16.06
C HIS A 82 -15.66 -2.89 15.82
N ASP A 83 -15.86 -1.80 16.54
CA ASP A 83 -14.86 -1.03 17.26
C ASP A 83 -13.44 -1.66 17.24
N VAL A 84 -12.49 -0.96 16.62
CA VAL A 84 -11.07 -1.36 16.52
C VAL A 84 -10.28 -0.55 17.55
N ASP A 85 -9.87 -1.24 18.61
CA ASP A 85 -8.92 -0.78 19.62
C ASP A 85 -7.50 -1.04 19.08
N PHE A 86 -6.79 0.04 18.73
CA PHE A 86 -5.52 -0.02 18.02
C PHE A 86 -4.34 -0.31 18.96
N ASN A 87 -4.46 0.07 20.23
CA ASN A 87 -3.44 -0.17 21.24
C ASN A 87 -3.71 -1.43 22.11
N PHE A 88 -4.86 -2.08 21.90
CA PHE A 88 -5.35 -3.29 22.55
C PHE A 88 -5.51 -3.16 24.08
N ASP A 89 -5.81 -1.98 24.60
CA ASP A 89 -5.98 -1.72 26.04
C ASP A 89 -7.41 -2.02 26.56
N GLY A 90 -8.30 -2.45 25.67
CA GLY A 90 -9.69 -2.78 25.94
C GLY A 90 -10.60 -1.57 26.06
N LYS A 91 -10.13 -0.38 25.68
CA LYS A 91 -10.91 0.85 25.57
C LYS A 91 -10.74 1.41 24.16
N ILE A 92 -11.65 2.31 23.79
CA ILE A 92 -11.47 3.17 22.64
C ILE A 92 -11.30 4.57 23.19
N ASP A 93 -10.09 5.12 23.08
CA ASP A 93 -9.81 6.45 23.58
C ASP A 93 -8.82 7.24 22.71
N LEU A 94 -8.44 8.41 23.21
CA LEU A 94 -7.52 9.33 22.53
C LEU A 94 -6.18 8.67 22.18
N ALA A 95 -5.74 7.65 22.92
CA ALA A 95 -4.50 6.94 22.63
C ALA A 95 -4.60 6.08 21.36
N ASP A 96 -5.76 5.47 21.09
CA ASP A 96 -6.04 4.80 19.81
C ASP A 96 -6.03 5.78 18.64
N LEU A 97 -6.58 6.98 18.87
CA LEU A 97 -6.60 8.07 17.90
C LEU A 97 -5.20 8.64 17.63
N PHE A 98 -4.36 8.77 18.66
CA PHE A 98 -2.96 9.17 18.50
C PHE A 98 -2.14 8.10 17.77
N LEU A 99 -2.36 6.81 18.07
CA LEU A 99 -1.68 5.71 17.40
C LEU A 99 -2.08 5.63 15.92
N PHE A 100 -3.35 5.90 15.61
CA PHE A 100 -3.82 6.03 14.24
C PHE A 100 -3.20 7.26 13.52
N ALA A 101 -3.17 8.43 14.18
CA ALA A 101 -2.60 9.65 13.63
C ALA A 101 -1.07 9.60 13.43
N ASP A 102 -0.34 8.86 14.26
CA ASP A 102 1.10 8.60 14.07
C ASP A 102 1.36 7.65 12.88
N VAL A 103 0.42 6.75 12.58
CA VAL A 103 0.55 5.76 11.49
C VAL A 103 0.08 6.34 10.15
N PHE A 104 -0.92 7.24 10.15
CA PHE A 104 -1.58 7.73 8.93
C PHE A 104 -1.50 9.26 8.73
N GLY A 105 -0.85 10.01 9.63
CA GLY A 105 -0.67 11.46 9.56
C GLY A 105 -1.60 12.26 10.49
N HIS A 106 -1.10 13.37 11.05
CA HIS A 106 -1.80 14.15 12.08
C HIS A 106 -2.94 15.03 11.52
N PRO A 107 -4.18 14.92 12.05
CA PRO A 107 -5.29 15.79 11.68
C PRO A 107 -5.39 16.97 12.68
N VAL A 108 -4.38 17.83 12.74
CA VAL A 108 -4.36 18.98 13.66
C VAL A 108 -4.11 20.30 12.93
N ASN A 109 -4.75 21.38 13.38
CA ASN A 109 -4.48 22.73 12.89
C ASN A 109 -3.16 23.30 13.44
N GLU A 110 -2.80 24.52 13.03
CA GLU A 110 -1.60 25.25 13.49
C GLU A 110 -1.54 25.49 15.02
N ASN A 111 -2.63 25.22 15.74
CA ASN A 111 -2.74 25.31 17.20
C ASN A 111 -2.84 23.94 17.91
N ASN A 112 -2.61 22.82 17.19
CA ASN A 112 -2.65 21.46 17.73
C ASN A 112 -4.04 20.98 18.22
N GLU A 113 -5.12 21.53 17.67
CA GLU A 113 -6.50 21.13 17.98
C GLU A 113 -7.05 20.15 16.92
N PHE A 114 -7.70 19.07 17.36
CA PHE A 114 -8.37 18.08 16.50
C PHE A 114 -9.69 18.64 15.93
N PHE A 115 -9.98 18.36 14.66
CA PHE A 115 -11.17 18.89 13.97
C PHE A 115 -12.44 18.05 14.25
N ASP A 116 -13.52 18.74 14.67
CA ASP A 116 -14.91 18.32 14.48
C ASP A 116 -15.34 18.82 13.09
N LEU A 117 -15.26 17.93 12.10
CA LEU A 117 -15.42 18.26 10.68
C LEU A 117 -16.89 18.36 10.26
N ASN A 118 -17.78 17.68 10.98
CA ASN A 118 -19.22 17.73 10.72
C ASN A 118 -19.96 18.80 11.54
N GLY A 119 -19.32 19.38 12.56
CA GLY A 119 -19.83 20.45 13.40
C GLY A 119 -20.85 20.00 14.45
N ASP A 120 -20.83 18.72 14.86
CA ASP A 120 -21.75 18.14 15.84
C ASP A 120 -21.31 18.31 17.31
N GLY A 121 -20.13 18.88 17.53
CA GLY A 121 -19.53 19.12 18.84
C GLY A 121 -18.80 17.90 19.43
N ALA A 122 -18.61 16.83 18.66
CA ALA A 122 -17.82 15.66 19.02
C ALA A 122 -16.77 15.37 17.94
N ILE A 123 -15.71 14.65 18.32
CA ILE A 123 -14.74 14.10 17.36
C ILE A 123 -15.05 12.61 17.27
N ASN A 124 -15.61 12.16 16.16
CA ASN A 124 -16.15 10.80 16.02
C ASN A 124 -15.95 10.21 14.62
N PHE A 125 -16.46 8.99 14.40
CA PHE A 125 -16.28 8.22 13.18
C PHE A 125 -16.80 8.94 11.91
N PRO A 126 -17.91 9.68 11.95
CA PRO A 126 -18.29 10.62 10.89
C PRO A 126 -17.24 11.70 10.55
N ASP A 127 -16.57 12.32 11.55
CA ASP A 127 -15.46 13.24 11.29
C ASP A 127 -14.28 12.52 10.65
N PHE A 128 -14.03 11.28 11.08
CA PHE A 128 -13.03 10.41 10.46
C PHE A 128 -13.36 10.08 8.99
N TYR A 129 -14.63 9.81 8.67
CA TYR A 129 -15.08 9.63 7.29
C TYR A 129 -14.96 10.91 6.48
N LEU A 130 -15.28 12.08 7.04
CA LEU A 130 -15.12 13.36 6.36
C LEU A 130 -13.65 13.72 6.17
N PHE A 131 -12.78 13.38 7.13
CA PHE A 131 -11.34 13.51 6.98
C PHE A 131 -10.86 12.61 5.84
N ALA A 132 -11.19 11.32 5.87
CA ALA A 132 -10.85 10.39 4.79
C ALA A 132 -11.43 10.82 3.43
N ASP A 133 -12.68 11.26 3.36
CA ASP A 133 -13.36 11.72 2.13
C ASP A 133 -12.81 13.06 1.62
N GLN A 134 -12.37 13.95 2.52
CA GLN A 134 -11.74 15.23 2.18
C GLN A 134 -10.32 15.05 1.61
N TYR A 135 -9.62 13.98 1.98
CA TYR A 135 -8.26 13.66 1.51
C TYR A 135 -8.21 12.57 0.41
N HIS A 136 -9.28 11.78 0.22
CA HIS A 136 -9.36 10.74 -0.81
C HIS A 136 -10.40 11.11 -1.88
N LYS A 137 -10.10 12.13 -2.70
CA LYS A 137 -10.84 12.31 -3.97
C LYS A 137 -10.43 11.18 -4.92
N GLU A 138 -11.10 10.05 -4.80
CA GLU A 138 -10.95 8.95 -5.75
C GLU A 138 -11.72 9.28 -7.03
N LEU A 139 -11.05 9.11 -8.16
CA LEU A 139 -11.67 9.22 -9.48
C LEU A 139 -11.70 7.85 -10.12
N ILE A 140 -12.89 7.41 -10.55
CA ILE A 140 -13.05 6.20 -11.34
C ILE A 140 -13.30 6.59 -12.79
N VAL A 141 -12.40 6.19 -13.68
CA VAL A 141 -12.52 6.41 -15.13
C VAL A 141 -12.98 5.13 -15.79
N ASP A 142 -14.05 5.22 -16.58
CA ASP A 142 -14.45 4.15 -17.50
C ASP A 142 -13.49 4.14 -18.71
N LEU A 143 -12.78 3.04 -18.90
CA LEU A 143 -11.84 2.87 -20.00
C LEU A 143 -12.56 2.41 -21.28
N PRO A 144 -12.00 2.69 -22.47
CA PRO A 144 -12.36 1.95 -23.68
C PRO A 144 -12.36 0.44 -23.41
N GLY A 145 -13.34 -0.29 -23.95
CA GLY A 145 -13.49 -1.73 -23.71
C GLY A 145 -14.25 -2.12 -22.43
N GLY A 146 -14.54 -1.17 -21.54
CA GLY A 146 -15.45 -1.35 -20.40
C GLY A 146 -14.79 -1.70 -19.06
N ALA A 147 -13.46 -1.76 -18.98
CA ALA A 147 -12.76 -1.77 -17.69
C ALA A 147 -12.89 -0.41 -16.98
N LYS A 148 -12.54 -0.39 -15.69
CA LYS A 148 -12.51 0.82 -14.86
C LYS A 148 -11.11 0.97 -14.26
N MET A 149 -10.63 2.19 -14.18
CA MET A 149 -9.37 2.54 -13.52
C MET A 149 -9.63 3.51 -12.37
N GLU A 150 -9.05 3.21 -11.21
CA GLU A 150 -9.12 4.04 -10.00
C GLU A 150 -7.89 4.95 -9.91
N PHE A 151 -8.12 6.22 -9.60
CA PHE A 151 -7.08 7.20 -9.33
C PHE A 151 -7.29 7.85 -7.97
N VAL A 152 -6.20 8.32 -7.38
CA VAL A 152 -6.18 9.11 -6.15
C VAL A 152 -5.70 10.53 -6.47
N TRP A 153 -6.38 11.53 -5.92
CA TRP A 153 -5.93 12.92 -5.98
C TRP A 153 -4.69 13.17 -5.13
N ILE A 154 -3.69 13.80 -5.74
CA ILE A 154 -2.44 14.22 -5.13
C ILE A 154 -2.42 15.74 -5.08
N GLU A 155 -2.42 16.28 -3.87
CA GLU A 155 -2.37 17.74 -3.65
C GLU A 155 -1.03 18.32 -4.13
N PRO A 156 -1.00 19.58 -4.61
CA PRO A 156 0.27 20.25 -4.89
C PRO A 156 1.06 20.46 -3.60
N GLY A 157 2.38 20.51 -3.72
CA GLY A 157 3.25 20.68 -2.56
C GLY A 157 4.72 20.74 -2.94
N THR A 158 5.56 20.82 -1.91
CA THR A 158 7.02 20.88 -2.07
C THR A 158 7.66 19.78 -1.23
N PHE A 159 8.65 19.09 -1.79
CA PHE A 159 9.38 18.03 -1.11
C PHE A 159 10.86 18.06 -1.47
N MET A 160 11.66 17.32 -0.70
CA MET A 160 13.08 17.11 -1.00
C MET A 160 13.25 15.87 -1.86
N MET A 161 13.48 16.06 -3.15
CA MET A 161 13.71 14.99 -4.11
C MET A 161 15.15 14.47 -4.02
N GLY A 162 15.30 13.15 -4.10
CA GLY A 162 16.57 12.45 -4.02
C GLY A 162 17.06 12.21 -2.59
N SER A 163 18.25 11.60 -2.50
CA SER A 163 18.84 11.16 -1.24
C SER A 163 19.73 12.25 -0.61
N PRO A 164 19.60 12.52 0.72
CA PRO A 164 20.40 13.53 1.44
C PRO A 164 21.90 13.20 1.51
N SER A 165 22.26 11.95 1.24
CA SER A 165 23.64 11.48 1.16
C SER A 165 23.83 10.78 -0.18
N VAL A 166 25.06 10.72 -0.71
CA VAL A 166 25.34 9.72 -1.76
C VAL A 166 25.09 8.36 -1.11
N PRO A 167 24.07 7.61 -1.51
CA PRO A 167 23.74 6.35 -0.88
C PRO A 167 24.94 5.41 -0.96
N ARG A 168 25.02 4.46 -0.02
CA ARG A 168 26.00 3.37 -0.08
C ARG A 168 25.93 2.55 -1.38
N PHE A 169 24.83 2.65 -2.14
CA PHE A 169 24.45 1.68 -3.17
C PHE A 169 24.24 2.24 -4.59
N SER A 170 23.94 3.54 -4.78
CA SER A 170 23.80 4.14 -6.12
C SER A 170 24.22 5.61 -6.15
N THR A 171 25.13 5.98 -7.05
CA THR A 171 25.57 7.39 -7.19
C THR A 171 24.57 8.30 -7.89
N ARG A 172 23.36 7.79 -8.20
CA ARG A 172 22.40 8.43 -9.13
C ARG A 172 21.21 9.07 -8.43
N GLU A 173 21.08 8.88 -7.13
CA GLU A 173 19.94 9.33 -6.30
C GLU A 173 20.11 10.78 -5.80
N GLY A 174 21.23 11.44 -6.12
CA GLY A 174 21.53 12.78 -5.65
C GLY A 174 22.05 13.72 -6.74
N PRO A 175 22.31 15.00 -6.41
CA PRO A 175 22.12 15.59 -5.07
C PRO A 175 20.64 15.73 -4.68
N GLN A 176 20.37 15.72 -3.37
CA GLN A 176 19.05 16.10 -2.86
C GLN A 176 18.77 17.57 -3.19
N HIS A 177 17.56 17.88 -3.61
CA HIS A 177 17.15 19.22 -4.00
C HIS A 177 15.65 19.43 -3.77
N GLU A 178 15.23 20.68 -3.66
CA GLU A 178 13.83 21.03 -3.46
C GLU A 178 13.06 20.97 -4.79
N VAL A 179 11.91 20.31 -4.78
CA VAL A 179 10.99 20.27 -5.92
C VAL A 179 9.61 20.68 -5.48
N THR A 180 9.00 21.63 -6.20
CA THR A 180 7.61 22.03 -6.05
C THR A 180 6.77 21.44 -7.17
N ILE A 181 5.76 20.65 -6.81
CA ILE A 181 4.64 20.28 -7.67
C ILE A 181 3.59 21.38 -7.54
N SER A 182 3.44 22.21 -8.58
CA SER A 182 2.64 23.45 -8.51
C SER A 182 1.14 23.24 -8.67
N ARG A 183 0.73 22.10 -9.23
CA ARG A 183 -0.67 21.74 -9.48
C ARG A 183 -0.91 20.30 -9.06
N GLY A 184 -2.05 20.07 -8.40
CA GLY A 184 -2.47 18.72 -8.07
C GLY A 184 -2.78 17.90 -9.33
N PHE A 185 -2.80 16.58 -9.16
CA PHE A 185 -3.06 15.63 -10.24
C PHE A 185 -3.69 14.35 -9.69
N TYR A 186 -4.29 13.55 -10.57
CA TYR A 186 -4.77 12.22 -10.22
C TYR A 186 -3.71 11.18 -10.61
N LEU A 187 -3.32 10.31 -9.68
CA LEU A 187 -2.40 9.20 -9.95
C LEU A 187 -3.12 7.87 -9.82
N GLY A 188 -2.85 6.93 -10.72
CA GLY A 188 -3.42 5.59 -10.67
C GLY A 188 -3.16 4.95 -9.31
N LYS A 189 -4.24 4.49 -8.65
CA LYS A 189 -4.19 3.87 -7.33
C LYS A 189 -3.32 2.61 -7.33
N TYR A 190 -3.29 1.93 -8.47
CA TYR A 190 -2.50 0.73 -8.76
C TYR A 190 -1.63 0.94 -10.00
N GLU A 191 -0.66 0.04 -10.20
CA GLU A 191 -0.04 -0.18 -11.50
C GLU A 191 -1.12 -0.53 -12.54
N ILE A 192 -0.90 -0.18 -13.81
CA ILE A 192 -1.83 -0.55 -14.90
C ILE A 192 -1.93 -2.06 -14.95
N THR A 193 -3.14 -2.58 -14.81
CA THR A 193 -3.40 -4.01 -14.80
C THR A 193 -3.48 -4.59 -16.21
N GLN A 194 -3.29 -5.90 -16.32
CA GLN A 194 -3.49 -6.62 -17.58
C GLN A 194 -4.90 -6.44 -18.14
N GLY A 195 -5.93 -6.40 -17.27
CA GLY A 195 -7.32 -6.21 -17.67
C GLY A 195 -7.58 -4.81 -18.23
N GLU A 196 -7.01 -3.77 -17.60
CA GLU A 196 -7.10 -2.39 -18.10
C GLU A 196 -6.34 -2.23 -19.42
N TRP A 197 -5.14 -2.82 -19.53
CA TRP A 197 -4.38 -2.84 -20.78
C TRP A 197 -5.17 -3.50 -21.92
N GLU A 198 -5.68 -4.71 -21.70
CA GLU A 198 -6.44 -5.46 -22.71
C GLU A 198 -7.73 -4.73 -23.09
N SER A 199 -8.39 -4.06 -22.14
CA SER A 199 -9.59 -3.25 -22.39
C SER A 199 -9.32 -2.11 -23.39
N VAL A 200 -8.21 -1.38 -23.20
CA VAL A 200 -7.85 -0.23 -24.03
C VAL A 200 -7.23 -0.67 -25.36
N MET A 201 -6.24 -1.56 -25.30
CA MET A 201 -5.39 -1.88 -26.46
C MET A 201 -5.86 -3.10 -27.24
N GLY A 202 -6.69 -3.97 -26.65
CA GLY A 202 -7.07 -5.25 -27.25
C GLY A 202 -5.90 -6.20 -27.50
N THR A 203 -4.76 -5.99 -26.83
CA THR A 203 -3.53 -6.77 -26.99
C THR A 203 -3.04 -7.33 -25.66
N THR A 204 -2.19 -8.35 -25.71
CA THR A 204 -1.57 -8.98 -24.53
C THR A 204 -0.07 -9.22 -24.76
N PRO A 205 0.79 -8.18 -24.66
CA PRO A 205 2.23 -8.29 -24.97
C PRO A 205 2.98 -9.38 -24.18
N TRP A 206 2.49 -9.71 -22.99
CA TRP A 206 3.02 -10.75 -22.12
C TRP A 206 2.61 -12.18 -22.52
N SER A 207 1.66 -12.35 -23.44
CA SER A 207 1.18 -13.68 -23.86
C SER A 207 2.29 -14.51 -24.49
N GLY A 208 2.49 -15.73 -23.97
CA GLY A 208 3.57 -16.63 -24.42
C GLY A 208 4.97 -16.25 -23.92
N GLN A 209 5.11 -15.17 -23.15
CA GLN A 209 6.37 -14.79 -22.52
C GLN A 209 6.64 -15.64 -21.26
N LYS A 210 7.90 -15.61 -20.79
CA LYS A 210 8.32 -16.36 -19.60
C LYS A 210 7.97 -15.61 -18.32
N ALA A 211 7.55 -16.33 -17.27
CA ALA A 211 7.30 -15.74 -15.95
C ALA A 211 8.59 -15.25 -15.28
N ALA A 212 9.70 -15.92 -15.54
CA ALA A 212 11.05 -15.51 -15.18
C ALA A 212 12.01 -15.95 -16.29
N PRO A 213 12.73 -15.03 -16.97
CA PRO A 213 13.54 -15.40 -18.15
C PRO A 213 14.64 -16.42 -17.87
N PHE A 214 15.14 -16.46 -16.63
CA PHE A 214 16.17 -17.37 -16.15
C PHE A 214 15.61 -18.72 -15.65
N LEU A 215 14.30 -18.85 -15.48
CA LEU A 215 13.68 -20.14 -15.23
C LEU A 215 13.50 -20.92 -16.54
N SER A 216 13.76 -22.22 -16.46
CA SER A 216 13.58 -23.15 -17.59
C SER A 216 12.12 -23.46 -17.90
N GLN A 217 11.20 -23.14 -16.97
CA GLN A 217 9.77 -23.44 -17.04
C GLN A 217 8.96 -22.28 -16.43
N GLY A 218 7.72 -22.11 -16.89
CA GLY A 218 6.79 -21.08 -16.41
C GLY A 218 6.54 -19.97 -17.45
N THR A 219 5.28 -19.81 -17.84
CA THR A 219 4.83 -18.68 -18.67
C THR A 219 4.27 -17.58 -17.78
N PHE A 220 4.47 -16.33 -18.17
CA PHE A 220 3.86 -15.18 -17.52
C PHE A 220 2.34 -15.38 -17.52
N GLN A 221 1.72 -15.33 -16.36
CA GLN A 221 0.31 -15.69 -16.22
C GLN A 221 -0.59 -14.53 -16.66
N ALA A 222 -1.51 -14.85 -17.57
CA ALA A 222 -2.60 -13.95 -17.91
C ALA A 222 -3.59 -13.91 -16.75
N ASN A 223 -3.65 -12.78 -16.06
CA ASN A 223 -4.58 -12.54 -14.97
C ASN A 223 -4.91 -11.04 -14.97
N ALA A 224 -6.20 -10.72 -15.15
CA ALA A 224 -6.67 -9.35 -15.29
C ALA A 224 -6.28 -8.42 -14.13
N SER A 225 -6.06 -8.97 -12.92
CA SER A 225 -5.67 -8.18 -11.73
C SER A 225 -4.17 -8.06 -11.50
N HIS A 226 -3.33 -8.75 -12.29
CA HIS A 226 -1.88 -8.56 -12.24
C HIS A 226 -1.48 -7.30 -13.02
N PRO A 227 -0.34 -6.68 -12.72
CA PRO A 227 0.17 -5.59 -13.52
C PRO A 227 0.48 -6.05 -14.95
N ALA A 228 0.20 -5.18 -15.91
CA ALA A 228 0.69 -5.28 -17.26
C ALA A 228 2.21 -5.09 -17.25
N ALA A 229 2.92 -6.09 -17.80
CA ALA A 229 4.37 -6.06 -17.97
C ALA A 229 4.71 -6.43 -19.42
N TYR A 230 6.00 -6.51 -19.76
CA TYR A 230 6.46 -6.64 -21.14
C TYR A 230 6.01 -5.48 -22.05
N ILE A 231 5.76 -4.33 -21.43
CA ILE A 231 5.41 -3.08 -22.09
C ILE A 231 6.61 -2.13 -22.06
N SER A 232 6.89 -1.52 -23.20
CA SER A 232 7.93 -0.52 -23.36
C SER A 232 7.36 0.86 -23.12
N TRP A 233 8.26 1.84 -22.97
CA TRP A 233 7.86 3.24 -22.87
C TRP A 233 7.08 3.69 -24.11
N TYR A 234 7.43 3.18 -25.31
CA TYR A 234 6.69 3.49 -26.54
C TYR A 234 5.28 2.90 -26.55
N ASP A 235 5.07 1.67 -26.08
CA ASP A 235 3.70 1.12 -25.98
C ASP A 235 2.86 1.94 -24.99
N MET A 236 3.47 2.44 -23.91
CA MET A 236 2.79 3.34 -22.99
C MET A 236 2.35 4.64 -23.64
N GLN A 237 3.12 5.19 -24.59
CA GLN A 237 2.67 6.37 -25.33
C GLN A 237 1.49 6.05 -26.26
N GLU A 238 1.44 4.85 -26.84
CA GLU A 238 0.28 4.39 -27.63
C GLU A 238 -0.95 4.23 -26.73
N PHE A 239 -0.80 3.58 -25.57
CA PHE A 239 -1.86 3.42 -24.56
C PHE A 239 -2.43 4.77 -24.11
N VAL A 240 -1.56 5.71 -23.77
CA VAL A 240 -1.94 7.09 -23.43
C VAL A 240 -2.67 7.77 -24.59
N GLY A 241 -2.20 7.57 -25.82
CA GLY A 241 -2.82 8.10 -27.03
C GLY A 241 -4.26 7.62 -27.22
N GLU A 242 -4.51 6.32 -27.04
CA GLU A 242 -5.85 5.73 -27.12
C GLU A 242 -6.78 6.28 -26.04
N LEU A 243 -6.29 6.46 -24.80
CA LEU A 243 -7.07 7.06 -23.72
C LEU A 243 -7.43 8.52 -23.99
N ASN A 244 -6.48 9.32 -24.45
CA ASN A 244 -6.71 10.73 -24.79
C ASN A 244 -7.63 10.88 -26.02
N ALA A 245 -7.52 9.98 -27.00
CA ALA A 245 -8.43 9.95 -28.14
C ALA A 245 -9.87 9.61 -27.70
N ALA A 246 -10.03 8.68 -26.75
CA ALA A 246 -11.32 8.28 -26.22
C ALA A 246 -11.96 9.34 -25.31
N SER A 247 -11.17 10.06 -24.51
CA SER A 247 -11.65 11.19 -23.69
C SER A 247 -11.97 12.43 -24.52
N GLY A 248 -11.30 12.60 -25.67
CA GLY A 248 -11.35 13.81 -26.48
C GLY A 248 -10.44 14.94 -25.97
N GLU A 249 -9.59 14.66 -24.98
CA GLU A 249 -8.70 15.63 -24.32
C GLU A 249 -7.32 15.01 -23.99
N GLU A 250 -6.26 15.81 -24.04
CA GLU A 250 -4.89 15.38 -23.68
C GLU A 250 -4.66 15.46 -22.16
N ILE A 251 -5.32 14.59 -21.40
CA ILE A 251 -5.33 14.61 -19.92
C ILE A 251 -4.60 13.44 -19.27
N PHE A 252 -4.36 12.35 -20.00
CA PHE A 252 -3.60 11.19 -19.53
C PHE A 252 -2.14 11.27 -19.99
N ARG A 253 -1.21 10.82 -19.13
CA ARG A 253 0.21 10.64 -19.43
C ARG A 253 0.89 9.74 -18.40
N LEU A 254 2.15 9.39 -18.64
CA LEU A 254 3.01 8.88 -17.57
C LEU A 254 3.31 10.01 -16.56
N PRO A 255 3.49 9.70 -15.27
CA PRO A 255 3.99 10.67 -14.31
C PRO A 255 5.39 11.11 -14.70
N THR A 256 5.74 12.35 -14.36
CA THR A 256 7.14 12.74 -14.31
C THR A 256 7.84 11.98 -13.18
N GLU A 257 9.16 11.89 -13.24
CA GLU A 257 9.95 11.28 -12.18
C GLU A 257 9.71 11.98 -10.83
N ALA A 258 9.57 13.30 -10.83
CA ALA A 258 9.30 14.08 -9.63
C ALA A 258 7.91 13.83 -9.06
N GLU A 259 6.87 13.76 -9.90
CA GLU A 259 5.52 13.43 -9.46
C GLU A 259 5.45 12.02 -8.88
N TRP A 260 6.14 11.06 -9.49
CA TRP A 260 6.21 9.69 -8.99
C TRP A 260 6.88 9.63 -7.61
N GLU A 261 8.05 10.27 -7.44
CA GLU A 261 8.76 10.26 -6.15
C GLU A 261 8.00 11.03 -5.07
N TYR A 262 7.37 12.15 -5.42
CA TYR A 262 6.52 12.91 -4.51
C TYR A 262 5.36 12.05 -3.98
N ALA A 263 4.68 11.34 -4.89
CA ALA A 263 3.61 10.42 -4.55
C ALA A 263 4.11 9.21 -3.75
N CYS A 264 5.33 8.74 -4.00
CA CYS A 264 5.95 7.64 -3.26
C CYS A 264 6.27 8.04 -1.81
N PHE A 265 6.82 9.24 -1.59
CA PHE A 265 7.07 9.78 -0.26
C PHE A 265 5.78 9.98 0.53
N ALA A 266 4.69 10.41 -0.12
CA ALA A 266 3.38 10.63 0.51
C ALA A 266 3.45 11.47 1.79
N GLY A 267 4.24 12.55 1.76
CA GLY A 267 4.45 13.47 2.88
C GLY A 267 5.49 13.02 3.91
N THR A 268 6.08 11.83 3.78
CA THR A 268 7.17 11.35 4.63
C THR A 268 8.54 11.80 4.14
N THR A 269 9.58 11.56 4.94
CA THR A 269 10.99 11.81 4.57
C THR A 269 11.91 10.63 4.85
N THR A 270 11.33 9.47 5.14
CA THR A 270 12.02 8.22 5.51
C THR A 270 12.39 7.43 4.25
N ARG A 271 13.14 6.34 4.42
CA ARG A 271 13.54 5.47 3.31
C ARG A 271 12.34 4.90 2.56
N TRP A 272 11.33 4.47 3.29
CA TRP A 272 10.01 4.07 2.81
C TRP A 272 8.94 4.92 3.47
N SER A 273 7.74 5.02 2.88
CA SER A 273 6.63 5.82 3.40
C SER A 273 6.10 5.33 4.75
N PHE A 274 6.42 4.09 5.12
CA PHE A 274 6.07 3.48 6.40
C PHE A 274 7.20 3.54 7.44
N GLY A 275 8.36 4.11 7.09
CA GLY A 275 9.50 4.27 8.00
C GLY A 275 10.83 3.75 7.44
N ASP A 276 11.77 3.45 8.34
CA ASP A 276 13.13 2.97 8.02
C ASP A 276 13.37 1.51 8.44
N ASP A 277 12.37 0.83 9.02
CA ASP A 277 12.48 -0.57 9.46
C ASP A 277 12.18 -1.52 8.30
N GLU A 278 13.23 -2.16 7.78
CA GLU A 278 13.13 -3.19 6.73
C GLU A 278 12.17 -4.33 7.10
N ASN A 279 12.02 -4.66 8.39
CA ASN A 279 11.15 -5.76 8.80
C ASN A 279 9.67 -5.51 8.46
N GLN A 280 9.27 -4.26 8.19
CA GLN A 280 7.92 -3.91 7.76
C GLN A 280 7.73 -4.02 6.25
N LEU A 281 8.80 -4.15 5.45
CA LEU A 281 8.72 -4.11 3.99
C LEU A 281 7.84 -5.23 3.41
N GLU A 282 7.77 -6.39 4.06
CA GLU A 282 6.94 -7.50 3.61
C GLU A 282 5.44 -7.18 3.59
N ASP A 283 5.00 -6.20 4.37
CA ASP A 283 3.61 -5.75 4.45
C ASP A 283 3.26 -4.81 3.29
N TYR A 284 4.24 -4.12 2.70
CA TYR A 284 4.03 -3.07 1.70
C TYR A 284 4.52 -3.43 0.28
N ALA A 285 5.37 -4.44 0.14
CA ALA A 285 6.08 -4.70 -1.11
C ALA A 285 6.03 -6.16 -1.57
N TRP A 286 6.08 -6.35 -2.89
CA TRP A 286 6.42 -7.64 -3.53
C TRP A 286 7.82 -7.58 -4.12
N TYR A 287 8.75 -8.34 -3.56
CA TYR A 287 10.18 -8.25 -3.87
C TYR A 287 10.83 -9.63 -3.88
N PHE A 288 12.13 -9.70 -4.21
CA PHE A 288 12.77 -10.99 -4.49
C PHE A 288 12.55 -12.01 -3.38
N GLU A 289 12.73 -11.62 -2.12
CA GLU A 289 12.68 -12.50 -0.96
C GLU A 289 11.29 -13.09 -0.74
N ASN A 290 10.24 -12.26 -0.78
CA ASN A 290 8.87 -12.72 -0.48
C ASN A 290 8.12 -13.26 -1.72
N VAL A 291 8.67 -13.10 -2.93
CA VAL A 291 8.16 -13.76 -4.14
C VAL A 291 8.90 -15.07 -4.40
N TRP A 292 10.22 -15.08 -4.37
CA TRP A 292 11.00 -16.25 -4.73
C TRP A 292 10.92 -17.37 -3.69
N TYR A 293 11.07 -17.05 -2.40
CA TYR A 293 11.09 -18.07 -1.34
C TYR A 293 9.70 -18.57 -0.95
N SER A 294 8.64 -17.84 -1.29
CA SER A 294 7.24 -18.27 -1.08
C SER A 294 6.72 -19.23 -2.15
N GLY A 295 7.52 -19.49 -3.20
CA GLY A 295 7.11 -20.32 -4.34
C GLY A 295 6.20 -19.58 -5.33
N ASN A 296 6.00 -18.27 -5.14
CA ASN A 296 5.36 -17.41 -6.12
C ASN A 296 6.30 -17.20 -7.32
N GLN A 297 5.73 -16.98 -8.50
CA GLN A 297 6.50 -16.72 -9.72
C GLN A 297 5.96 -15.48 -10.43
N GLY A 298 6.80 -14.44 -10.51
CA GLY A 298 6.46 -13.22 -11.22
C GLY A 298 5.74 -12.19 -10.35
N SER A 299 5.14 -11.21 -11.03
CA SER A 299 4.31 -10.18 -10.40
C SER A 299 3.10 -10.80 -9.72
N GLN A 300 2.58 -10.08 -8.72
CA GLN A 300 1.40 -10.46 -7.96
C GLN A 300 0.22 -9.57 -8.34
N PRO A 301 -1.03 -9.93 -8.00
CA PRO A 301 -2.17 -9.05 -8.18
C PRO A 301 -1.92 -7.70 -7.48
N VAL A 302 -2.26 -6.61 -8.15
CA VAL A 302 -2.11 -5.26 -7.61
C VAL A 302 -2.97 -5.08 -6.35
N GLY A 303 -2.56 -4.20 -5.45
CA GLY A 303 -3.35 -3.82 -4.28
C GLY A 303 -3.46 -4.92 -3.21
N THR A 304 -2.54 -5.88 -3.20
CA THR A 304 -2.54 -7.00 -2.22
C THR A 304 -1.61 -6.79 -1.03
N LYS A 305 -0.86 -5.68 -1.03
CA LYS A 305 -0.04 -5.17 0.06
C LYS A 305 -0.65 -3.88 0.62
N TRP A 306 -0.11 -3.37 1.72
CA TRP A 306 -0.57 -2.11 2.29
C TRP A 306 -0.18 -0.92 1.38
N PRO A 307 -1.06 0.08 1.22
CA PRO A 307 -0.74 1.29 0.48
C PRO A 307 0.15 2.22 1.31
N ASN A 308 0.72 3.24 0.66
CA ASN A 308 1.33 4.36 1.35
C ASN A 308 0.28 5.27 2.03
N PRO A 309 0.67 6.29 2.82
CA PRO A 309 -0.26 7.19 3.51
C PRO A 309 -1.29 7.91 2.62
N TRP A 310 -1.04 8.01 1.32
CA TRP A 310 -1.99 8.59 0.35
C TRP A 310 -2.86 7.54 -0.34
N GLY A 311 -2.84 6.28 0.10
CA GLY A 311 -3.69 5.24 -0.47
C GLY A 311 -3.22 4.70 -1.82
N ILE A 312 -1.96 4.94 -2.20
CA ILE A 312 -1.37 4.40 -3.43
C ILE A 312 -0.67 3.07 -3.12
N PHE A 313 -1.01 2.04 -3.89
CA PHE A 313 -0.50 0.68 -3.71
C PHE A 313 0.71 0.40 -4.58
N ASP A 314 1.49 -0.60 -4.16
CA ASP A 314 2.58 -1.18 -4.93
C ASP A 314 3.67 -0.16 -5.33
N MET A 315 3.84 0.93 -4.55
CA MET A 315 4.91 1.91 -4.77
C MET A 315 6.31 1.34 -4.52
N TYR A 316 6.39 0.15 -3.91
CA TYR A 316 7.61 -0.59 -3.63
C TYR A 316 7.48 -2.02 -4.19
N GLY A 317 8.28 -2.36 -5.18
CA GLY A 317 8.30 -3.70 -5.77
C GLY A 317 7.18 -3.94 -6.77
N ASN A 318 6.64 -5.16 -6.79
CA ASN A 318 5.80 -5.72 -7.85
C ASN A 318 6.42 -5.48 -9.24
N VAL A 319 5.98 -4.52 -10.04
CA VAL A 319 6.69 -4.13 -11.26
C VAL A 319 7.22 -2.71 -11.17
N ALA A 320 8.38 -2.50 -11.77
CA ALA A 320 8.94 -1.18 -11.82
C ALA A 320 8.23 -0.33 -12.87
N GLU A 321 8.12 0.98 -12.63
CA GLU A 321 7.19 1.83 -13.35
C GLU A 321 7.90 2.86 -14.23
N TRP A 322 7.56 2.86 -15.53
CA TRP A 322 8.04 3.88 -16.47
C TRP A 322 7.58 5.28 -16.06
N CYS A 323 8.51 6.24 -16.10
CA CYS A 323 8.21 7.67 -15.99
C CYS A 323 8.36 8.37 -17.35
N GLN A 324 7.82 9.59 -17.47
CA GLN A 324 7.90 10.39 -18.69
C GLN A 324 9.34 10.83 -19.02
N ASP A 325 10.15 11.06 -18.00
CA ASP A 325 11.45 11.73 -18.08
C ASP A 325 12.50 10.93 -18.86
N TRP A 326 13.33 11.67 -19.59
CA TRP A 326 14.65 11.15 -19.95
C TRP A 326 15.50 11.00 -18.68
N PHE A 327 16.30 9.96 -18.60
CA PHE A 327 17.20 9.77 -17.47
C PHE A 327 18.37 10.75 -17.56
N GLY A 328 18.67 11.41 -16.44
CA GLY A 328 19.80 12.32 -16.29
C GLY A 328 20.13 12.62 -14.83
N ASP A 329 21.25 13.30 -14.65
CA ASP A 329 21.73 13.71 -13.33
C ASP A 329 20.81 14.79 -12.73
N TYR A 330 20.62 14.74 -11.41
CA TYR A 330 19.94 15.80 -10.70
C TYR A 330 20.79 17.06 -10.61
N SER A 331 20.11 18.20 -10.57
CA SER A 331 20.73 19.49 -10.26
C SER A 331 20.45 19.83 -8.80
N SER A 332 21.37 20.51 -8.11
CA SER A 332 21.17 20.90 -6.71
C SER A 332 20.22 22.09 -6.52
N GLY A 333 19.75 22.72 -7.60
CA GLY A 333 18.88 23.90 -7.53
C GLY A 333 17.43 23.51 -7.28
N ALA A 334 16.67 24.39 -6.63
CA ALA A 334 15.23 24.21 -6.50
C ALA A 334 14.54 24.24 -7.87
N GLN A 335 13.54 23.39 -8.07
CA GLN A 335 12.82 23.23 -9.33
C GLN A 335 11.30 23.29 -9.11
N VAL A 336 10.57 23.76 -10.12
CA VAL A 336 9.10 23.74 -10.14
C VAL A 336 8.68 22.91 -11.34
N ASP A 337 7.85 21.89 -11.11
CA ASP A 337 7.37 20.92 -12.11
C ASP A 337 8.46 20.40 -13.07
N PRO A 338 9.58 19.85 -12.57
CA PRO A 338 10.65 19.37 -13.44
C PRO A 338 10.19 18.19 -14.31
N THR A 339 10.57 18.21 -15.59
CA THR A 339 10.24 17.17 -16.58
C THR A 339 11.48 16.42 -17.07
N GLY A 340 12.57 16.47 -16.30
CA GLY A 340 13.86 15.91 -16.66
C GLY A 340 14.56 16.63 -17.82
N PRO A 341 15.69 16.09 -18.30
CA PRO A 341 16.41 16.61 -19.47
C PRO A 341 15.55 16.58 -20.74
N VAL A 342 15.76 17.54 -21.64
CA VAL A 342 15.04 17.64 -22.93
C VAL A 342 15.35 16.46 -23.86
N THR A 343 16.54 15.87 -23.75
CA THR A 343 17.00 14.75 -24.57
C THR A 343 17.74 13.73 -23.74
N GLY A 344 17.66 12.46 -24.10
CA GLY A 344 18.40 11.38 -23.48
C GLY A 344 18.42 10.12 -24.36
N THR A 345 19.06 9.07 -23.87
CA THR A 345 19.04 7.74 -24.51
C THR A 345 18.08 6.79 -23.84
N ASP A 346 17.88 6.96 -22.53
CA ASP A 346 17.16 6.04 -21.65
C ASP A 346 16.09 6.80 -20.89
N ARG A 347 14.96 6.15 -20.60
CA ARG A 347 13.87 6.71 -19.79
C ARG A 347 13.99 6.24 -18.35
N VAL A 348 13.50 7.07 -17.43
CA VAL A 348 13.46 6.77 -16.00
C VAL A 348 12.50 5.63 -15.71
N ILE A 349 12.89 4.75 -14.78
CA ILE A 349 12.03 3.74 -14.16
C ILE A 349 12.19 3.81 -12.63
N ARG A 350 11.08 3.67 -11.89
CA ARG A 350 10.99 3.78 -10.43
C ARG A 350 10.35 2.57 -9.75
N GLY A 351 10.35 2.55 -8.41
CA GLY A 351 9.63 1.59 -7.56
C GLY A 351 10.34 0.26 -7.28
N GLY A 352 11.28 -0.15 -8.16
CA GLY A 352 11.86 -1.48 -8.10
C GLY A 352 10.84 -2.55 -8.51
N HIS A 353 11.17 -3.84 -8.36
CA HIS A 353 10.31 -4.91 -8.84
C HIS A 353 10.53 -6.24 -8.09
N PHE A 354 9.69 -7.24 -8.33
CA PHE A 354 9.70 -8.55 -7.65
C PHE A 354 10.99 -9.40 -7.78
N PHE A 355 12.03 -8.90 -8.47
CA PHE A 355 13.33 -9.58 -8.60
C PHE A 355 14.49 -8.82 -7.96
N VAL A 356 14.26 -7.60 -7.48
CA VAL A 356 15.30 -6.89 -6.73
C VAL A 356 15.15 -7.20 -5.24
N SER A 357 16.26 -7.15 -4.53
CA SER A 357 16.26 -7.24 -3.07
C SER A 357 15.79 -5.92 -2.47
N TRP A 358 15.49 -5.95 -1.18
CA TRP A 358 14.96 -4.80 -0.44
C TRP A 358 15.85 -3.54 -0.52
N GLU A 359 17.16 -3.68 -0.80
CA GLU A 359 18.06 -2.55 -0.94
C GLU A 359 17.68 -1.60 -2.09
N ASP A 360 17.12 -2.16 -3.16
CA ASP A 360 16.72 -1.47 -4.39
C ASP A 360 15.23 -1.05 -4.39
N LEU A 361 14.57 -1.06 -3.23
CA LEU A 361 13.17 -0.65 -3.06
C LEU A 361 12.99 0.66 -2.29
N ALA A 362 14.04 1.47 -2.15
CA ALA A 362 13.92 2.76 -1.47
C ALA A 362 13.11 3.76 -2.31
N THR A 363 12.44 4.71 -1.64
CA THR A 363 11.67 5.79 -2.30
C THR A 363 12.47 6.56 -3.35
N VAL A 364 13.74 6.80 -3.06
CA VAL A 364 14.69 7.55 -3.91
C VAL A 364 15.39 6.68 -4.96
N TYR A 365 15.18 5.35 -4.92
CA TYR A 365 15.81 4.45 -5.87
C TYR A 365 15.29 4.74 -7.29
N ARG A 366 16.24 4.85 -8.21
CA ARG A 366 15.97 5.15 -9.61
C ARG A 366 16.91 4.41 -10.52
N TYR A 367 16.38 3.94 -11.64
CA TYR A 367 17.15 3.35 -12.69
C TYR A 367 16.57 3.73 -14.06
N HIS A 368 17.15 3.18 -15.12
CA HIS A 368 16.78 3.55 -16.47
C HIS A 368 17.01 2.42 -17.46
N LYS A 369 16.27 2.48 -18.56
CA LYS A 369 16.43 1.59 -19.72
C LYS A 369 16.10 2.34 -21.00
N THR A 370 16.52 1.79 -22.14
CA THR A 370 16.14 2.32 -23.45
C THR A 370 14.61 2.28 -23.62
N PRO A 371 14.00 3.24 -24.33
CA PRO A 371 12.54 3.35 -24.40
C PRO A 371 11.82 2.14 -25.05
N ASP A 372 12.55 1.29 -25.79
CA ASP A 372 12.06 0.06 -26.41
C ASP A 372 12.21 -1.18 -25.53
N PHE A 373 12.82 -1.05 -24.35
CA PHE A 373 13.03 -2.15 -23.42
C PHE A 373 11.69 -2.73 -22.94
N ARG A 374 11.60 -4.06 -22.89
CA ARG A 374 10.45 -4.81 -22.39
C ARG A 374 10.92 -5.93 -21.49
N TYR A 375 10.32 -6.07 -20.32
CA TYR A 375 10.66 -7.15 -19.40
C TYR A 375 9.47 -7.54 -18.52
N ASN A 376 9.52 -8.72 -17.92
CA ASN A 376 8.45 -9.24 -17.08
C ASN A 376 8.27 -8.48 -15.75
N SER A 377 9.19 -7.60 -15.42
CA SER A 377 9.22 -6.82 -14.18
C SER A 377 9.19 -5.31 -14.42
N THR A 378 8.74 -4.90 -15.61
CA THR A 378 8.60 -3.48 -16.00
C THR A 378 7.19 -3.25 -16.53
N GLY A 379 6.45 -2.40 -15.82
CA GLY A 379 5.11 -1.93 -16.15
C GLY A 379 5.05 -0.41 -16.08
N ALA A 380 3.90 0.12 -15.67
CA ALA A 380 3.67 1.55 -15.53
C ALA A 380 2.46 1.83 -14.65
N ARG A 381 2.37 3.08 -14.21
CA ARG A 381 1.19 3.68 -13.57
C ARG A 381 0.80 4.92 -14.36
N LEU A 382 -0.49 5.20 -14.41
CA LEU A 382 -1.01 6.31 -15.19
C LEU A 382 -1.21 7.55 -14.32
N LEU A 383 -0.96 8.72 -14.88
CA LEU A 383 -1.36 10.00 -14.32
C LEU A 383 -2.44 10.64 -15.20
N ARG A 384 -3.43 11.25 -14.55
CA ARG A 384 -4.45 12.09 -15.20
C ARG A 384 -4.37 13.51 -14.62
N THR A 385 -4.26 14.53 -15.46
CA THR A 385 -4.36 15.93 -15.04
C THR A 385 -5.80 16.28 -14.67
N GLU A 386 -6.00 17.26 -13.77
CA GLU A 386 -7.34 17.71 -13.37
C GLU A 386 -8.25 18.01 -14.56
#